data_AF-A0A433P9F6-F1
#
_entry.id   AF-A0A433P9F6-F1
#
_cell.length_a   1.000
_cell.length_b   1.000
_cell.length_c   1.000
_cell.angle_alpha   90.00
_cell.angle_beta   90.00
_cell.angle_gamma   90.00
#
_symmetry.space_group_name_H-M   'P 1'
#
loop_
_entity.id
_entity.type
_entity.pdbx_description
1 polymer ?
#
loop_
_entity_poly.entity_id
_entity_poly.type
_entity_poly.pdbx_seq_one_letter_code
_entity_poly.pdbx_strand_id
1 'polypeptide(L)'
;MQFHDILDFYESPDPMTIIGLVAKHNKLKLKDATIILVVDGMQNLITSYEDGLNADSLFYKTLINIGNLGQKGAFLLPCCTATVSRPIEQSLKPSNRRRIYLPVTPLEPPTLNENGIIQSAFQMDEIIMKILVGDCGGHGRALEILWNLTKDLNITKCDVGGLMRMLRSNLAEIYKSALPNETDALAIVRAVLAHHRLADDKYIPNTKKFPDQVVAPGLIRYEQTQDGFGYLHVPYIWLWMMAERTSGEVLLPGWQFDDYNALLAKEDQTLPPHCSWEDFEKFNARYRCIKSFAQEDGKLTKISNIHYGARLEGDIIFVNHHLDVIASMNQIKTNTSKENSVNWIVKLNEENSINMREYKHVAINAKSAESGDTVLSLDTSPPANEIQQYKLFTNSTVQQKNFDEELKKAASDKDFFILFTTQEKECKIKLSNNSGIVDRSNWLKYFGPFSGRAFAYGVEDTLNINKSSFTTLQLVNGVGPTIFEC
;
A
#
# COMPACT_ATOMS: atom_id res chain seq x y z
N MET A 1 -34.65 -1.62 -50.27
CA MET A 1 -34.84 -1.13 -48.89
C MET A 1 -33.50 -0.57 -48.45
N GLN A 2 -33.38 0.75 -48.35
CA GLN A 2 -32.15 1.37 -47.87
C GLN A 2 -32.07 1.18 -46.34
N PHE A 3 -30.86 1.15 -45.78
CA PHE A 3 -30.65 0.93 -44.34
C PHE A 3 -31.40 1.97 -43.47
N HIS A 4 -31.63 3.18 -43.98
CA HIS A 4 -32.47 4.21 -43.35
C HIS A 4 -33.94 3.78 -43.22
N ASP A 5 -34.52 3.13 -44.24
CA ASP A 5 -35.91 2.64 -44.20
C ASP A 5 -36.13 1.56 -43.13
N ILE A 6 -35.05 0.88 -42.69
CA ILE A 6 -35.14 -0.14 -41.64
C ILE A 6 -35.19 0.52 -40.26
N LEU A 7 -34.40 1.58 -40.03
CA LEU A 7 -34.37 2.25 -38.73
C LEU A 7 -35.67 2.99 -38.40
N ASP A 8 -36.33 3.57 -39.41
CA ASP A 8 -37.55 4.38 -39.20
C ASP A 8 -38.82 3.55 -39.00
N PHE A 9 -38.83 2.27 -39.41
CA PHE A 9 -40.01 1.39 -39.32
C PHE A 9 -39.79 0.15 -38.45
N TYR A 10 -38.60 -0.02 -37.87
CA TYR A 10 -38.31 -1.16 -37.00
C TYR A 10 -38.88 -0.94 -35.61
N GLU A 11 -40.04 -1.56 -35.35
CA GLU A 11 -40.49 -1.78 -33.97
C GLU A 11 -39.57 -2.81 -33.32
N SER A 12 -38.80 -2.33 -32.34
CA SER A 12 -37.90 -3.19 -31.58
C SER A 12 -38.72 -4.22 -30.79
N PRO A 13 -38.43 -5.53 -30.92
CA PRO A 13 -39.16 -6.57 -30.21
C PRO A 13 -38.97 -6.44 -28.70
N ASP A 14 -40.02 -6.76 -27.92
CA ASP A 14 -39.91 -6.80 -26.46
C ASP A 14 -38.75 -7.73 -26.05
N PRO A 15 -37.85 -7.29 -25.15
CA PRO A 15 -36.67 -8.07 -24.76
C PRO A 15 -36.98 -9.50 -24.29
N MET A 16 -38.15 -9.75 -23.67
CA MET A 16 -38.51 -11.11 -23.24
C MET A 16 -38.84 -12.02 -24.42
N THR A 17 -39.30 -11.45 -25.53
CA THR A 17 -39.54 -12.21 -26.77
C THR A 17 -38.20 -12.73 -27.31
N ILE A 18 -37.17 -11.87 -27.36
CA ILE A 18 -35.81 -12.26 -27.75
C ILE A 18 -35.26 -13.34 -26.81
N ILE A 19 -35.35 -13.12 -25.50
CA ILE A 19 -34.87 -14.06 -24.48
C ILE A 19 -35.60 -15.42 -24.62
N GLY A 20 -36.91 -15.41 -24.87
CA GLY A 20 -37.69 -16.62 -25.13
C GLY A 20 -37.25 -17.38 -26.38
N LEU A 21 -36.87 -16.66 -27.44
CA LEU A 21 -36.30 -17.27 -28.66
C LEU A 21 -34.93 -17.91 -28.38
N VAL A 22 -34.07 -17.26 -27.60
CA VAL A 22 -32.76 -17.82 -27.19
C VAL A 22 -32.94 -19.08 -26.35
N ALA A 23 -33.87 -19.08 -25.38
CA ALA A 23 -34.19 -20.27 -24.60
C ALA A 23 -34.68 -21.41 -25.49
N LYS A 24 -35.60 -21.12 -26.43
CA LYS A 24 -36.14 -22.09 -27.39
C LYS A 24 -35.06 -22.65 -28.32
N HIS A 25 -34.15 -21.82 -28.80
CA HIS A 25 -33.01 -22.26 -29.60
C HIS A 25 -32.15 -23.30 -28.85
N ASN A 26 -31.96 -23.09 -27.55
CA ASN A 26 -31.26 -24.03 -26.66
C ASN A 26 -32.15 -25.18 -26.17
N LYS A 27 -33.38 -25.34 -26.71
CA LYS A 27 -34.36 -26.37 -26.32
C LYS A 27 -34.75 -26.33 -24.83
N LEU A 28 -34.66 -25.15 -24.21
CA LEU A 28 -35.06 -24.91 -22.83
C LEU A 28 -36.41 -24.20 -22.80
N LYS A 29 -37.20 -24.45 -21.74
CA LYS A 29 -38.31 -23.55 -21.39
C LYS A 29 -37.70 -22.32 -20.73
N LEU A 30 -38.31 -21.15 -20.95
CA LEU A 30 -37.80 -19.88 -20.42
C LEU A 30 -37.55 -19.91 -18.89
N LYS A 31 -38.47 -20.51 -18.12
CA LYS A 31 -38.34 -20.67 -16.65
C LYS A 31 -37.16 -21.55 -16.22
N ASP A 32 -36.70 -22.43 -17.11
CA ASP A 32 -35.62 -23.39 -16.87
C ASP A 32 -34.28 -22.88 -17.46
N ALA A 33 -34.29 -21.73 -18.14
CA ALA A 33 -33.12 -21.12 -18.72
C ALA A 33 -32.39 -20.23 -17.69
N THR A 34 -31.07 -20.40 -17.60
CA THR A 34 -30.16 -19.47 -16.92
C THR A 34 -29.56 -18.56 -17.97
N ILE A 35 -29.75 -17.26 -17.83
CA ILE A 35 -29.35 -16.29 -18.85
C ILE A 35 -28.54 -15.18 -18.16
N ILE A 36 -27.36 -14.91 -18.68
CA ILE A 36 -26.53 -13.77 -18.28
C ILE A 36 -26.59 -12.77 -19.43
N LEU A 37 -27.24 -11.64 -19.20
CA LEU A 37 -27.34 -10.56 -20.19
C LEU A 37 -26.26 -9.54 -19.89
N VAL A 38 -25.27 -9.42 -20.77
CA VAL A 38 -24.20 -8.41 -20.64
C VAL A 38 -24.50 -7.26 -21.59
N VAL A 39 -24.69 -6.07 -21.02
CA VAL A 39 -24.86 -4.81 -21.77
C VAL A 39 -23.64 -3.94 -21.49
N ASP A 40 -22.77 -3.83 -22.49
CA ASP A 40 -21.53 -3.07 -22.39
C ASP A 40 -21.71 -1.63 -22.88
N GLY A 41 -20.99 -0.68 -22.28
CA GLY A 41 -20.89 0.68 -22.79
C GLY A 41 -22.08 1.59 -22.49
N MET A 42 -22.79 1.39 -21.37
CA MET A 42 -23.96 2.21 -21.00
C MET A 42 -23.64 3.71 -20.90
N GLN A 43 -22.39 4.09 -20.66
CA GLN A 43 -21.97 5.50 -20.65
C GLN A 43 -22.27 6.24 -21.95
N ASN A 44 -22.40 5.52 -23.08
CA ASN A 44 -22.75 6.13 -24.37
C ASN A 44 -24.19 6.68 -24.42
N LEU A 45 -25.03 6.32 -23.44
CA LEU A 45 -26.39 6.86 -23.28
C LEU A 45 -26.42 8.16 -22.47
N ILE A 46 -25.28 8.61 -21.95
CA ILE A 46 -25.13 9.86 -21.22
C ILE A 46 -24.83 10.95 -22.25
N THR A 47 -25.84 11.76 -22.59
CA THR A 47 -25.74 12.83 -23.60
C THR A 47 -25.45 14.19 -22.98
N SER A 48 -25.79 14.37 -21.70
CA SER A 48 -25.54 15.57 -20.92
C SER A 48 -24.91 15.24 -19.57
N TYR A 49 -24.22 16.22 -18.97
CA TYR A 49 -23.67 16.09 -17.63
C TYR A 49 -24.76 15.72 -16.61
N GLU A 50 -25.98 16.24 -16.76
CA GLU A 50 -27.10 16.02 -15.83
C GLU A 50 -27.80 14.66 -16.02
N ASP A 51 -27.53 13.93 -17.10
CA ASP A 51 -28.19 12.64 -17.35
C ASP A 51 -27.85 11.59 -16.29
N GLY A 52 -26.71 11.74 -15.59
CA GLY A 52 -26.32 10.93 -14.45
C GLY A 52 -27.08 11.24 -13.14
N LEU A 53 -27.87 12.32 -13.10
CA LEU A 53 -28.73 12.67 -11.95
C LEU A 53 -30.22 12.69 -12.30
N ASN A 54 -30.54 12.82 -13.58
CA ASN A 54 -31.91 12.88 -14.05
C ASN A 54 -32.51 11.47 -14.20
N ALA A 55 -33.46 11.12 -13.34
CA ALA A 55 -34.18 9.85 -13.39
C ALA A 55 -34.90 9.61 -14.74
N ASP A 56 -35.20 10.67 -15.48
CA ASP A 56 -35.84 10.62 -16.78
C ASP A 56 -34.87 10.46 -17.95
N SER A 57 -33.55 10.44 -17.70
CA SER A 57 -32.55 10.27 -18.75
C SER A 57 -32.64 8.89 -19.40
N LEU A 58 -32.20 8.81 -20.67
CA LEU A 58 -32.17 7.55 -21.41
C LEU A 58 -31.27 6.52 -20.70
N PHE A 59 -30.15 6.96 -20.13
CA PHE A 59 -29.25 6.14 -19.32
C PHE A 59 -30.00 5.44 -18.17
N TYR A 60 -30.71 6.20 -17.33
CA TYR A 60 -31.42 5.62 -16.18
C TYR A 60 -32.61 4.76 -16.58
N LYS A 61 -33.43 5.23 -17.54
CA LYS A 61 -34.56 4.45 -18.05
C LYS A 61 -34.08 3.09 -18.56
N THR A 62 -32.97 3.08 -19.31
CA THR A 62 -32.37 1.85 -19.83
C THR A 62 -31.84 0.96 -18.70
N LEU A 63 -31.11 1.51 -17.73
CA LEU A 63 -30.58 0.77 -16.57
C LEU A 63 -31.71 0.13 -15.74
N ILE A 64 -32.78 0.87 -15.45
CA ILE A 64 -33.94 0.38 -14.72
C ILE A 64 -34.64 -0.73 -15.51
N ASN A 65 -34.85 -0.52 -16.81
CA ASN A 65 -35.49 -1.50 -17.68
C ASN A 65 -34.69 -2.81 -17.73
N ILE A 66 -33.38 -2.74 -17.90
CA ILE A 66 -32.48 -3.91 -17.86
C ILE A 66 -32.60 -4.62 -16.51
N GLY A 67 -32.53 -3.87 -15.40
CA GLY A 67 -32.70 -4.45 -14.07
C GLY A 67 -34.07 -5.11 -13.87
N ASN A 68 -35.13 -4.59 -14.48
CA ASN A 68 -36.50 -5.12 -14.38
C ASN A 68 -36.67 -6.43 -15.16
N LEU A 69 -35.83 -6.70 -16.18
CA LEU A 69 -35.86 -7.98 -16.89
C LEU A 69 -35.62 -9.16 -15.95
N GLY A 70 -34.77 -8.98 -14.92
CA GLY A 70 -34.49 -10.01 -13.91
C GLY A 70 -35.71 -10.47 -13.10
N GLN A 71 -36.84 -9.76 -13.19
CA GLN A 71 -38.07 -10.09 -12.46
C GLN A 71 -39.10 -10.85 -13.32
N LYS A 72 -38.84 -11.09 -14.61
CA LYS A 72 -39.83 -11.57 -15.59
C LYS A 72 -39.89 -13.10 -15.76
N GLY A 73 -39.57 -13.87 -14.71
CA GLY A 73 -39.91 -15.31 -14.64
C GLY A 73 -38.86 -16.33 -15.12
N ALA A 74 -37.70 -15.88 -15.61
CA ALA A 74 -36.51 -16.72 -15.82
C ALA A 74 -35.42 -16.36 -14.81
N PHE A 75 -34.45 -17.24 -14.57
CA PHE A 75 -33.23 -16.86 -13.85
C PHE A 75 -32.34 -16.04 -14.79
N LEU A 76 -32.56 -14.72 -14.80
CA LEU A 76 -31.83 -13.76 -15.63
C LEU A 76 -30.96 -12.87 -14.74
N LEU A 77 -29.65 -12.89 -14.99
CA LEU A 77 -28.67 -11.99 -14.38
C LEU A 77 -28.28 -10.90 -15.39
N PRO A 78 -28.88 -9.70 -15.31
CA PRO A 78 -28.44 -8.57 -16.11
C PRO A 78 -27.16 -7.96 -15.52
N CYS A 79 -26.14 -7.84 -16.35
CA CYS A 79 -24.87 -7.17 -16.08
C CYS A 79 -24.75 -5.97 -17.01
N CYS A 80 -24.52 -4.80 -16.44
CA CYS A 80 -24.29 -3.58 -17.21
C CYS A 80 -22.90 -3.04 -16.89
N THR A 81 -22.18 -2.54 -17.89
CA THR A 81 -20.96 -1.77 -17.67
C THR A 81 -21.23 -0.30 -18.02
N ALA A 82 -20.68 0.60 -17.21
CA ALA A 82 -20.73 2.03 -17.47
C ALA A 82 -19.50 2.69 -16.87
N THR A 83 -18.82 3.54 -17.64
CA THR A 83 -17.85 4.48 -17.07
C THR A 83 -18.61 5.70 -16.54
N VAL A 84 -18.62 5.89 -15.22
CA VAL A 84 -19.22 7.07 -14.59
C VAL A 84 -18.12 7.98 -14.04
N SER A 85 -18.22 9.28 -14.30
CA SER A 85 -17.28 10.29 -13.81
C SER A 85 -17.60 10.80 -12.39
N ARG A 86 -18.63 10.23 -11.75
CA ARG A 86 -19.17 10.65 -10.45
C ARG A 86 -19.36 9.46 -9.51
N PRO A 87 -19.43 9.70 -8.18
CA PRO A 87 -19.75 8.66 -7.22
C PRO A 87 -21.02 7.91 -7.60
N ILE A 88 -20.93 6.59 -7.59
CA ILE A 88 -21.98 5.68 -8.01
C ILE A 88 -23.27 5.84 -7.18
N GLU A 89 -23.18 6.34 -5.95
CA GLU A 89 -24.33 6.67 -5.09
C GLU A 89 -25.22 7.73 -5.72
N GLN A 90 -24.59 8.74 -6.33
CA GLN A 90 -25.29 9.83 -7.02
C GLN A 90 -25.89 9.30 -8.32
N SER A 91 -25.09 8.55 -9.08
CA SER A 91 -25.46 7.91 -10.35
C SER A 91 -26.47 6.78 -10.22
N LEU A 92 -26.82 6.36 -9.01
CA LEU A 92 -27.88 5.38 -8.75
C LEU A 92 -28.96 5.92 -7.81
N LYS A 93 -28.88 7.19 -7.36
CA LYS A 93 -29.79 7.77 -6.36
C LYS A 93 -31.28 7.50 -6.63
N PRO A 94 -31.79 7.59 -7.89
CA PRO A 94 -33.20 7.30 -8.20
C PRO A 94 -33.62 5.83 -8.03
N SER A 95 -32.67 4.89 -7.94
CA SER A 95 -32.96 3.47 -7.83
C SER A 95 -33.28 3.07 -6.38
N ASN A 96 -34.47 2.50 -6.17
CA ASN A 96 -34.91 1.89 -4.91
C ASN A 96 -34.35 0.48 -4.69
N ARG A 97 -33.48 -0.02 -5.58
CA ARG A 97 -32.92 -1.37 -5.48
C ARG A 97 -31.88 -1.41 -4.35
N ARG A 98 -31.85 -2.54 -3.63
CA ARG A 98 -30.77 -2.84 -2.68
C ARG A 98 -29.45 -2.83 -3.43
N ARG A 99 -28.48 -2.10 -2.90
CA ARG A 99 -27.14 -1.96 -3.47
C ARG A 99 -26.18 -2.82 -2.67
N ILE A 100 -25.36 -3.58 -3.38
CA ILE A 100 -24.29 -4.37 -2.81
C ILE A 100 -23.05 -4.00 -3.60
N TYR A 101 -22.09 -3.38 -2.94
CA TYR A 101 -20.80 -3.04 -3.54
C TYR A 101 -19.93 -4.29 -3.50
N LEU A 102 -19.58 -4.80 -4.68
CA LEU A 102 -18.65 -5.91 -4.77
C LEU A 102 -17.23 -5.35 -4.60
N PRO A 103 -16.39 -5.97 -3.74
CA PRO A 103 -15.01 -5.54 -3.59
C PRO A 103 -14.27 -5.71 -4.92
N VAL A 104 -13.55 -4.67 -5.34
CA VAL A 104 -12.69 -4.73 -6.51
C VAL A 104 -11.47 -5.57 -6.14
N THR A 105 -11.43 -6.80 -6.66
CA THR A 105 -10.28 -7.69 -6.46
C THR A 105 -9.07 -7.10 -7.21
N PRO A 106 -7.87 -7.07 -6.60
CA PRO A 106 -6.66 -6.68 -7.33
C PRO A 106 -6.50 -7.54 -8.59
N LEU A 107 -6.25 -6.89 -9.71
CA LEU A 107 -5.90 -7.57 -10.95
C LEU A 107 -4.43 -7.98 -10.93
N GLU A 108 -4.15 -9.14 -11.51
CA GLU A 108 -2.80 -9.49 -11.90
C GLU A 108 -2.32 -8.57 -13.03
N PRO A 109 -1.00 -8.38 -13.19
CA PRO A 109 -0.46 -7.63 -14.31
C PRO A 109 -0.95 -8.23 -15.64
N PRO A 110 -1.36 -7.41 -16.62
CA PRO A 110 -1.93 -7.89 -17.87
C PRO A 110 -0.89 -8.65 -18.71
N THR A 111 -1.40 -9.57 -19.54
CA THR A 111 -0.63 -10.24 -20.59
C THR A 111 -1.06 -9.75 -21.97
N LEU A 112 -0.11 -9.61 -22.88
CA LEU A 112 -0.36 -9.28 -24.28
C LEU A 112 -0.44 -10.57 -25.10
N ASN A 113 -1.36 -10.62 -26.05
CA ASN A 113 -1.43 -11.69 -27.05
C ASN A 113 -1.01 -11.10 -28.40
N GLU A 114 0.23 -11.37 -28.79
CA GLU A 114 0.77 -10.97 -30.08
C GLU A 114 0.92 -12.20 -30.95
N ASN A 115 0.08 -12.29 -32.00
CA ASN A 115 0.10 -13.40 -32.96
C ASN A 115 -0.03 -14.80 -32.34
N GLY A 116 -0.82 -14.93 -31.26
CA GLY A 116 -1.04 -16.21 -30.56
C GLY A 116 0.01 -16.53 -29.49
N ILE A 117 1.02 -15.67 -29.31
CA ILE A 117 2.01 -15.78 -28.25
C ILE A 117 1.57 -14.88 -27.09
N ILE A 118 1.37 -15.50 -25.92
CA ILE A 118 1.04 -14.80 -24.68
C ILE A 118 2.35 -14.38 -24.01
N GLN A 119 2.54 -13.08 -23.84
CA GLN A 119 3.70 -12.50 -23.14
C GLN A 119 3.25 -11.54 -22.03
N SER A 120 4.08 -11.38 -21.01
CA SER A 120 3.83 -10.39 -19.95
C SER A 120 3.87 -8.97 -20.53
N ALA A 121 2.91 -8.11 -20.16
CA ALA A 121 2.95 -6.70 -20.57
C ALA A 121 4.10 -5.92 -19.93
N PHE A 122 4.66 -6.43 -18.82
CA PHE A 122 5.75 -5.82 -18.07
C PHE A 122 6.95 -6.77 -17.95
N GLN A 123 8.16 -6.21 -18.00
CA GLN A 123 9.42 -6.92 -17.74
C GLN A 123 9.58 -7.18 -16.23
N MET A 124 8.88 -8.21 -15.74
CA MET A 124 8.81 -8.56 -14.32
C MET A 124 10.07 -9.25 -13.80
N ASP A 125 11.14 -9.34 -14.58
CA ASP A 125 12.49 -9.71 -14.14
C ASP A 125 13.21 -8.54 -13.46
N GLU A 126 12.92 -7.31 -13.89
CA GLU A 126 13.48 -6.08 -13.31
C GLU A 126 12.79 -5.70 -12.00
N ILE A 127 13.55 -5.50 -10.92
CA ILE A 127 13.02 -5.18 -9.58
C ILE A 127 12.23 -3.88 -9.57
N ILE A 128 12.71 -2.87 -10.28
CA ILE A 128 12.04 -1.57 -10.40
C ILE A 128 10.67 -1.75 -11.03
N MET A 129 10.56 -2.56 -12.10
CA MET A 129 9.26 -2.82 -12.72
C MET A 129 8.30 -3.53 -11.76
N LYS A 130 8.79 -4.49 -10.94
CA LYS A 130 7.97 -5.11 -9.89
C LYS A 130 7.43 -4.09 -8.88
N ILE A 131 8.25 -3.12 -8.48
CA ILE A 131 7.84 -2.06 -7.54
C ILE A 131 6.78 -1.18 -8.20
N LEU A 132 6.99 -0.71 -9.43
CA LEU A 132 6.05 0.17 -10.13
C LEU A 132 4.68 -0.50 -10.33
N VAL A 133 4.68 -1.76 -10.76
CA VAL A 133 3.47 -2.57 -10.92
C VAL A 133 2.81 -2.82 -9.55
N GLY A 134 3.61 -3.11 -8.53
CA GLY A 134 3.14 -3.30 -7.14
C GLY A 134 2.50 -2.04 -6.55
N ASP A 135 3.05 -0.87 -6.83
CA ASP A 135 2.55 0.43 -6.36
C ASP A 135 1.19 0.79 -6.99
N CYS A 136 0.88 0.23 -8.16
CA CYS A 136 -0.46 0.29 -8.78
C CYS A 136 -1.48 -0.62 -8.07
N GLY A 137 -1.02 -1.59 -7.27
CA GLY A 137 -1.82 -2.46 -6.40
C GLY A 137 -2.91 -3.27 -7.11
N GLY A 138 -2.75 -3.56 -8.40
CA GLY A 138 -3.74 -4.29 -9.19
C GLY A 138 -4.94 -3.46 -9.66
N HIS A 139 -4.84 -2.13 -9.63
CA HIS A 139 -5.87 -1.25 -10.22
C HIS A 139 -5.69 -1.19 -11.74
N GLY A 140 -6.65 -1.74 -12.49
CA GLY A 140 -6.56 -1.90 -13.95
C GLY A 140 -6.21 -0.61 -14.69
N ARG A 141 -6.85 0.52 -14.35
CA ARG A 141 -6.54 1.80 -15.01
C ARG A 141 -5.14 2.33 -14.68
N ALA A 142 -4.65 2.08 -13.47
CA ALA A 142 -3.29 2.46 -13.09
C ALA A 142 -2.26 1.62 -13.86
N LEU A 143 -2.49 0.31 -13.98
CA LEU A 143 -1.66 -0.60 -14.78
C LEU A 143 -1.67 -0.23 -16.27
N GLU A 144 -2.82 0.14 -16.83
CA GLU A 144 -2.94 0.56 -18.23
C GLU A 144 -2.14 1.84 -18.52
N ILE A 145 -2.23 2.84 -17.65
CA ILE A 145 -1.46 4.09 -17.81
C ILE A 145 0.02 3.82 -17.60
N LEU A 146 0.40 3.02 -16.60
CA LEU A 146 1.79 2.62 -16.39
C LEU A 146 2.35 1.91 -17.62
N TRP A 147 1.60 0.97 -18.20
CA TRP A 147 1.99 0.29 -19.43
C TRP A 147 2.19 1.26 -20.59
N ASN A 148 1.25 2.18 -20.82
CA ASN A 148 1.40 3.20 -21.86
C ASN A 148 2.63 4.09 -21.67
N LEU A 149 3.00 4.39 -20.42
CA LEU A 149 4.19 5.17 -20.09
C LEU A 149 5.50 4.37 -20.25
N THR A 150 5.45 3.04 -20.15
CA THR A 150 6.66 2.19 -20.06
C THR A 150 6.92 1.30 -21.28
N LYS A 151 5.92 1.01 -22.11
CA LYS A 151 5.99 0.01 -23.20
C LYS A 151 7.13 0.21 -24.19
N ASP A 152 7.57 1.45 -24.42
CA ASP A 152 8.63 1.81 -25.36
C ASP A 152 9.90 2.32 -24.66
N LEU A 153 9.98 2.18 -23.32
CA LEU A 153 11.08 2.70 -22.51
C LEU A 153 11.98 1.60 -21.97
N ASN A 154 13.28 1.89 -21.89
CA ASN A 154 14.19 1.12 -21.05
C ASN A 154 14.15 1.68 -19.63
N ILE A 155 13.50 0.95 -18.71
CA ILE A 155 13.26 1.40 -17.34
C ILE A 155 14.55 1.72 -16.57
N THR A 156 15.65 1.04 -16.89
CA THR A 156 16.95 1.22 -16.22
C THR A 156 17.68 2.50 -16.62
N LYS A 157 17.20 3.22 -17.65
CA LYS A 157 17.80 4.44 -18.20
C LYS A 157 16.86 5.64 -18.17
N CYS A 158 15.74 5.55 -17.47
CA CYS A 158 14.73 6.60 -17.43
C CYS A 158 14.64 7.25 -16.04
N ASP A 159 14.17 8.50 -16.01
CA ASP A 159 13.77 9.16 -14.76
C ASP A 159 12.47 8.52 -14.25
N VAL A 160 12.60 7.48 -13.43
CA VAL A 160 11.44 6.75 -12.88
C VAL A 160 10.64 7.62 -11.92
N GLY A 161 11.29 8.51 -11.17
CA GLY A 161 10.59 9.51 -10.36
C GLY A 161 9.71 10.42 -11.22
N GLY A 162 10.23 10.90 -12.35
CA GLY A 162 9.47 11.61 -13.38
C GLY A 162 8.29 10.82 -13.92
N LEU A 163 8.52 9.55 -14.30
CA LEU A 163 7.50 8.65 -14.81
C LEU A 163 6.35 8.43 -13.81
N MET A 164 6.68 8.21 -12.54
CA MET A 164 5.66 8.00 -11.51
C MET A 164 4.89 9.26 -11.16
N ARG A 165 5.53 10.44 -11.21
CA ARG A 165 4.83 11.73 -11.14
C ARG A 165 3.88 11.93 -12.32
N MET A 166 4.25 11.50 -13.53
CA MET A 166 3.36 11.51 -14.69
C MET A 166 2.17 10.56 -14.51
N LEU A 167 2.40 9.31 -14.08
CA LEU A 167 1.35 8.34 -13.77
C LEU A 167 0.35 8.92 -12.76
N ARG A 168 0.87 9.45 -11.65
CA ARG A 168 0.08 10.09 -10.59
C ARG A 168 -0.76 11.25 -11.13
N SER A 169 -0.18 12.10 -11.96
CA SER A 169 -0.88 13.27 -12.52
C SER A 169 -2.02 12.86 -13.44
N ASN A 170 -1.81 11.84 -14.28
CA ASN A 170 -2.85 11.27 -15.13
C ASN A 170 -3.99 10.66 -14.30
N LEU A 171 -3.66 9.91 -13.24
CA LEU A 171 -4.66 9.34 -12.34
C LEU A 171 -5.41 10.41 -11.54
N ALA A 172 -4.72 11.48 -11.11
CA ALA A 172 -5.33 12.59 -10.36
C ALA A 172 -6.41 13.28 -11.17
N GLU A 173 -6.15 13.50 -12.45
CA GLU A 173 -7.10 14.15 -13.34
C GLU A 173 -8.32 13.24 -13.61
N ILE A 174 -8.09 11.96 -13.91
CA ILE A 174 -9.17 10.99 -14.21
C ILE A 174 -10.07 10.78 -12.98
N TYR A 175 -9.48 10.66 -11.78
CA TYR A 175 -10.18 10.28 -10.56
C TYR A 175 -10.38 11.44 -9.57
N LYS A 176 -10.29 12.69 -10.04
CA LYS A 176 -10.41 13.90 -9.22
C LYS A 176 -11.67 13.90 -8.32
N SER A 177 -12.79 13.42 -8.86
CA SER A 177 -14.08 13.34 -8.16
C SER A 177 -14.21 12.13 -7.21
N ALA A 178 -13.40 11.10 -7.40
CA ALA A 178 -13.41 9.87 -6.60
C ALA A 178 -12.48 9.97 -5.38
N LEU A 179 -11.47 10.84 -5.43
CA LEU A 179 -10.58 11.09 -4.32
C LEU A 179 -11.31 11.77 -3.14
N PRO A 180 -11.01 11.39 -1.89
CA PRO A 180 -11.61 12.00 -0.71
C PRO A 180 -11.24 13.49 -0.58
N ASN A 181 -12.05 14.22 0.21
CA ASN A 181 -11.66 15.56 0.66
C ASN A 181 -10.46 15.45 1.63
N GLU A 182 -9.86 16.59 1.96
CA GLU A 182 -8.65 16.64 2.78
C GLU A 182 -8.78 15.96 4.15
N THR A 183 -9.85 16.26 4.90
CA THR A 183 -10.08 15.69 6.24
C THR A 183 -10.29 14.18 6.18
N ASP A 184 -11.10 13.69 5.23
CA ASP A 184 -11.32 12.26 5.03
C ASP A 184 -10.02 11.58 4.56
N ALA A 185 -9.25 12.21 3.67
CA ALA A 185 -7.98 11.69 3.16
C ALA A 185 -6.99 11.48 4.31
N LEU A 186 -6.84 12.48 5.19
CA LEU A 186 -6.01 12.42 6.38
C LEU A 186 -6.39 11.23 7.28
N ALA A 187 -7.67 11.09 7.59
CA ALA A 187 -8.16 10.00 8.43
C ALA A 187 -7.95 8.61 7.79
N ILE A 188 -8.20 8.50 6.49
CA ILE A 188 -7.96 7.26 5.72
C ILE A 188 -6.48 6.90 5.72
N VAL A 189 -5.60 7.86 5.43
CA VAL A 189 -4.15 7.66 5.41
C VAL A 189 -3.68 7.19 6.79
N ARG A 190 -4.11 7.84 7.87
CA ARG A 190 -3.83 7.41 9.25
C ARG A 190 -4.28 5.97 9.50
N ALA A 191 -5.53 5.66 9.15
CA ALA A 191 -6.09 4.33 9.34
C ALA A 191 -5.31 3.24 8.57
N VAL A 192 -4.86 3.54 7.35
CA VAL A 192 -4.06 2.61 6.54
C VAL A 192 -2.65 2.43 7.12
N LEU A 193 -1.98 3.53 7.48
CA LEU A 193 -0.60 3.53 7.98
C LEU A 193 -0.48 2.87 9.36
N ALA A 194 -1.45 3.13 10.24
CA ALA A 194 -1.54 2.47 11.53
C ALA A 194 -2.26 1.12 11.48
N HIS A 195 -2.73 0.72 10.29
CA HIS A 195 -3.54 -0.48 10.08
C HIS A 195 -4.68 -0.61 11.11
N HIS A 196 -5.41 0.50 11.32
CA HIS A 196 -6.49 0.58 12.30
C HIS A 196 -7.57 -0.44 11.98
N ARG A 197 -7.99 -1.16 13.02
CA ARG A 197 -9.12 -2.06 12.96
C ARG A 197 -10.41 -1.25 13.06
N LEU A 198 -11.22 -1.29 12.01
CA LEU A 198 -12.43 -0.47 11.87
C LEU A 198 -13.65 -1.38 11.88
N ALA A 199 -14.68 -1.02 12.64
CA ALA A 199 -15.98 -1.67 12.56
C ALA A 199 -16.69 -1.27 11.27
N ASP A 200 -17.36 -2.21 10.61
CA ASP A 200 -18.07 -1.95 9.35
C ASP A 200 -19.30 -1.03 9.53
N ASP A 201 -19.87 -1.02 10.73
CA ASP A 201 -21.09 -0.29 11.11
C ASP A 201 -20.82 1.01 11.88
N LYS A 202 -19.56 1.48 11.96
CA LYS A 202 -19.19 2.73 12.63
C LYS A 202 -18.45 3.68 11.69
N TYR A 203 -18.52 4.96 12.03
CA TYR A 203 -17.70 5.96 11.35
C TYR A 203 -16.22 5.68 11.55
N ILE A 204 -15.45 5.84 10.48
CA ILE A 204 -13.99 5.88 10.58
C ILE A 204 -13.64 7.08 11.47
N PRO A 205 -12.73 6.93 12.47
CA PRO A 205 -12.34 8.01 13.36
C PRO A 205 -12.02 9.29 12.61
N ASN A 206 -12.49 10.43 13.12
CA ASN A 206 -12.31 11.77 12.53
C ASN A 206 -12.96 11.97 11.15
N THR A 207 -13.89 11.10 10.76
CA THR A 207 -14.73 11.27 9.56
C THR A 207 -16.22 11.16 9.90
N LYS A 208 -17.07 11.43 8.91
CA LYS A 208 -18.52 11.12 8.94
C LYS A 208 -18.88 9.97 7.99
N LYS A 209 -17.90 9.14 7.63
CA LYS A 209 -18.05 8.07 6.64
C LYS A 209 -17.86 6.71 7.29
N PHE A 210 -18.74 5.78 6.91
CA PHE A 210 -18.56 4.36 7.17
C PHE A 210 -17.49 3.78 6.21
N PRO A 211 -16.87 2.64 6.55
CA PRO A 211 -15.94 1.96 5.65
C PRO A 211 -16.51 1.78 4.25
N ASP A 212 -17.74 1.27 4.10
CA ASP A 212 -18.42 1.02 2.81
C ASP A 212 -18.46 2.27 1.90
N GLN A 213 -18.74 3.45 2.47
CA GLN A 213 -18.77 4.73 1.77
C GLN A 213 -17.39 5.18 1.28
N VAL A 214 -16.32 4.77 1.96
CA VAL A 214 -14.94 5.03 1.54
C VAL A 214 -14.49 4.06 0.44
N VAL A 215 -14.97 2.82 0.46
CA VAL A 215 -14.66 1.81 -0.57
C VAL A 215 -15.43 2.04 -1.86
N ALA A 216 -16.62 2.64 -1.79
CA ALA A 216 -17.55 2.74 -2.90
C ALA A 216 -16.98 3.36 -4.20
N PRO A 217 -16.08 4.37 -4.17
CA PRO A 217 -15.42 4.88 -5.37
C PRO A 217 -14.45 3.90 -6.04
N GLY A 218 -14.08 2.80 -5.38
CA GLY A 218 -13.23 1.74 -5.92
C GLY A 218 -11.71 1.98 -5.82
N LEU A 219 -11.27 3.11 -5.25
CA LEU A 219 -9.84 3.42 -5.06
C LEU A 219 -9.23 2.72 -3.84
N ILE A 220 -10.08 2.48 -2.83
CA ILE A 220 -9.74 1.91 -1.54
C ILE A 220 -10.44 0.56 -1.46
N ARG A 221 -9.87 -0.41 -0.73
CA ARG A 221 -10.51 -1.69 -0.42
C ARG A 221 -10.74 -1.79 1.09
N TYR A 222 -11.75 -2.55 1.48
CA TYR A 222 -12.00 -2.91 2.86
C TYR A 222 -11.92 -4.43 2.98
N GLU A 223 -10.92 -4.91 3.72
CA GLU A 223 -10.72 -6.32 3.99
C GLU A 223 -11.47 -6.67 5.27
N GLN A 224 -12.66 -7.23 5.10
CA GLN A 224 -13.52 -7.62 6.23
C GLN A 224 -13.00 -8.90 6.89
N THR A 225 -12.93 -8.87 8.20
CA THR A 225 -12.67 -10.01 9.09
C THR A 225 -13.99 -10.63 9.55
N GLN A 226 -13.95 -11.86 10.07
CA GLN A 226 -15.16 -12.65 10.36
C GLN A 226 -16.08 -12.05 11.46
N ASP A 227 -15.63 -11.03 12.19
CA ASP A 227 -16.31 -10.50 13.37
C ASP A 227 -16.89 -9.09 13.20
N GLY A 228 -17.17 -8.66 11.97
CA GLY A 228 -17.78 -7.35 11.67
C GLY A 228 -16.79 -6.18 11.73
N PHE A 229 -15.50 -6.50 11.73
CA PHE A 229 -14.42 -5.53 11.61
C PHE A 229 -13.66 -5.75 10.31
N GLY A 230 -12.74 -4.85 10.02
CA GLY A 230 -11.88 -4.95 8.85
C GLY A 230 -10.89 -3.80 8.78
N TYR A 231 -10.15 -3.79 7.68
CA TYR A 231 -9.03 -2.88 7.48
C TYR A 231 -9.13 -2.21 6.11
N LEU A 232 -8.73 -0.94 6.05
CA LEU A 232 -8.58 -0.25 4.77
C LEU A 232 -7.28 -0.66 4.12
N HIS A 233 -7.36 -1.11 2.88
CA HIS A 233 -6.20 -1.40 2.04
C HIS A 233 -6.18 -0.43 0.86
N VAL A 234 -5.07 0.28 0.71
CA VAL A 234 -4.89 1.33 -0.30
C VAL A 234 -3.57 1.08 -1.02
N PRO A 235 -3.57 0.91 -2.36
CA PRO A 235 -2.34 0.88 -3.14
C PRO A 235 -1.48 2.13 -2.95
N TYR A 236 -0.16 1.98 -3.07
CA TYR A 236 0.80 3.06 -2.82
C TYR A 236 0.49 4.33 -3.61
N ILE A 237 0.17 4.21 -4.92
CA ILE A 237 -0.09 5.38 -5.77
C ILE A 237 -1.27 6.23 -5.25
N TRP A 238 -2.32 5.58 -4.75
CA TRP A 238 -3.48 6.27 -4.19
C TRP A 238 -3.19 6.84 -2.80
N LEU A 239 -2.40 6.11 -1.99
CA LEU A 239 -1.95 6.59 -0.69
C LEU A 239 -1.12 7.87 -0.84
N TRP A 240 -0.18 7.88 -1.78
CA TRP A 240 0.64 9.04 -2.12
C TRP A 240 -0.23 10.25 -2.48
N MET A 241 -1.21 10.06 -3.38
CA MET A 241 -2.12 11.13 -3.78
C MET A 241 -2.98 11.65 -2.62
N MET A 242 -3.40 10.79 -1.69
CA MET A 242 -4.17 11.21 -0.52
C MET A 242 -3.30 11.95 0.51
N ALA A 243 -2.07 11.48 0.74
CA ALA A 243 -1.14 12.10 1.68
C ALA A 243 -0.74 13.52 1.25
N GLU A 244 -0.46 13.75 -0.05
CA GLU A 244 -0.12 15.08 -0.56
C GLU A 244 -1.26 16.10 -0.52
N ARG A 245 -2.51 15.64 -0.36
CA ARG A 245 -3.69 16.53 -0.26
C ARG A 245 -3.91 17.08 1.14
N THR A 246 -3.13 16.64 2.12
CA THR A 246 -3.25 17.10 3.51
C THR A 246 -2.46 18.40 3.68
N SER A 247 -3.18 19.52 3.67
CA SER A 247 -2.64 20.87 3.65
C SER A 247 -2.23 21.28 5.07
N GLY A 248 -1.01 20.89 5.47
CA GLY A 248 -0.35 21.46 6.65
C GLY A 248 -0.13 20.51 7.83
N GLU A 249 -0.76 19.34 7.85
CA GLU A 249 -0.33 18.27 8.74
C GLU A 249 0.67 17.39 8.00
N VAL A 250 1.95 17.50 8.38
CA VAL A 250 2.99 16.66 7.80
C VAL A 250 2.81 15.25 8.38
N LEU A 251 1.90 14.46 7.81
CA LEU A 251 1.65 13.08 8.23
C LEU A 251 2.91 12.22 8.12
N LEU A 252 3.83 12.61 7.23
CA LEU A 252 5.01 11.85 6.84
C LEU A 252 6.23 12.78 6.69
N PRO A 253 6.72 13.41 7.77
CA PRO A 253 7.82 14.36 7.67
C PRO A 253 9.08 13.68 7.15
N GLY A 254 9.64 14.24 6.08
CA GLY A 254 10.84 13.69 5.44
C GLY A 254 10.63 12.38 4.67
N TRP A 255 9.39 11.89 4.53
CA TRP A 255 9.12 10.75 3.65
C TRP A 255 8.96 11.23 2.21
N GLN A 256 9.83 10.76 1.33
CA GLN A 256 9.77 11.05 -0.09
C GLN A 256 8.94 9.97 -0.78
N PHE A 257 7.72 10.30 -1.21
CA PHE A 257 6.90 9.35 -1.95
C PHE A 257 7.39 9.09 -3.39
N ASP A 258 8.25 9.97 -3.89
CA ASP A 258 8.89 9.92 -5.20
C ASP A 258 10.36 9.44 -5.15
N ASP A 259 10.75 8.75 -4.08
CA ASP A 259 12.07 8.14 -3.85
C ASP A 259 12.45 7.00 -4.83
N TYR A 260 11.70 6.82 -5.93
CA TYR A 260 12.05 5.90 -7.00
C TYR A 260 13.43 6.16 -7.57
N ASN A 261 13.86 7.44 -7.57
CA ASN A 261 15.20 7.79 -7.99
C ASN A 261 16.25 7.44 -6.94
N ALA A 262 15.92 7.35 -5.64
CA ALA A 262 16.80 6.80 -4.61
C ALA A 262 16.90 5.27 -4.70
N LEU A 263 15.81 4.58 -5.10
CA LEU A 263 15.84 3.17 -5.50
C LEU A 263 16.72 2.92 -6.75
N LEU A 264 16.96 3.96 -7.55
CA LEU A 264 17.81 3.95 -8.75
C LEU A 264 19.16 4.67 -8.58
N ALA A 265 19.37 5.39 -7.46
CA ALA A 265 20.41 6.40 -7.36
C ALA A 265 21.77 5.73 -7.39
N LYS A 266 22.33 5.73 -8.60
CA LYS A 266 23.74 5.52 -8.90
C LYS A 266 24.55 6.81 -8.77
N GLU A 267 23.95 7.94 -8.37
CA GLU A 267 24.54 9.28 -8.52
C GLU A 267 24.33 10.27 -7.34
N ASP A 268 23.82 9.87 -6.18
CA ASP A 268 23.93 10.72 -4.98
C ASP A 268 25.22 10.35 -4.22
N GLN A 269 26.23 11.23 -4.22
CA GLN A 269 27.49 10.97 -3.50
C GLN A 269 27.33 10.96 -1.96
N THR A 270 26.14 11.28 -1.44
CA THR A 270 25.84 11.19 0.00
C THR A 270 25.16 9.88 0.42
N LEU A 271 24.78 9.02 -0.55
CA LEU A 271 24.21 7.70 -0.30
C LEU A 271 24.93 6.64 -1.16
N PRO A 272 25.33 5.48 -0.60
CA PRO A 272 26.03 4.47 -1.39
C PRO A 272 25.18 3.95 -2.57
N PRO A 273 25.80 3.62 -3.71
CA PRO A 273 25.14 3.21 -4.98
C PRO A 273 24.43 1.85 -4.95
N HIS A 274 24.26 1.25 -3.77
CA HIS A 274 23.60 -0.03 -3.52
C HIS A 274 22.73 0.15 -2.28
N CYS A 275 21.50 -0.40 -2.27
CA CYS A 275 20.69 -0.48 -1.05
C CYS A 275 21.47 -1.26 0.01
N SER A 276 22.10 -0.52 0.91
CA SER A 276 22.98 -1.03 1.95
C SER A 276 22.14 -1.45 3.16
N TRP A 277 22.75 -2.24 4.05
CA TRP A 277 22.22 -2.50 5.39
C TRP A 277 21.62 -1.25 6.04
N GLU A 278 22.33 -0.12 5.91
CA GLU A 278 21.97 1.18 6.49
C GLU A 278 20.68 1.76 5.91
N ASP A 279 20.30 1.40 4.68
CA ASP A 279 19.08 1.90 4.06
C ASP A 279 17.84 1.15 4.55
N PHE A 280 17.98 -0.15 4.85
CA PHE A 280 16.92 -0.91 5.52
C PHE A 280 16.70 -0.42 6.96
N GLU A 281 17.77 -0.08 7.70
CA GLU A 281 17.66 0.52 9.04
C GLU A 281 16.93 1.86 8.99
N LYS A 282 17.37 2.76 8.09
CA LYS A 282 16.74 4.08 7.88
C LYS A 282 15.28 3.94 7.49
N PHE A 283 14.95 3.02 6.59
CA PHE A 283 13.57 2.75 6.18
C PHE A 283 12.71 2.37 7.37
N ASN A 284 13.12 1.40 8.19
CA ASN A 284 12.35 0.95 9.34
C ASN A 284 12.23 2.01 10.43
N ALA A 285 13.32 2.74 10.72
CA ALA A 285 13.29 3.85 11.67
C ALA A 285 12.29 4.94 11.24
N ARG A 286 12.33 5.34 9.96
CA ARG A 286 11.35 6.27 9.40
C ARG A 286 9.94 5.69 9.41
N TYR A 287 9.78 4.42 9.06
CA TYR A 287 8.47 3.75 9.09
C TYR A 287 7.88 3.71 10.51
N ARG A 288 8.72 3.59 11.54
CA ARG A 288 8.31 3.70 12.94
C ARG A 288 7.85 5.11 13.29
N CYS A 289 8.50 6.16 12.78
CA CYS A 289 8.01 7.54 12.90
C CYS A 289 6.65 7.70 12.22
N ILE A 290 6.46 7.19 11.00
CA ILE A 290 5.15 7.20 10.32
C ILE A 290 4.05 6.62 11.21
N LYS A 291 4.32 5.46 11.82
CA LYS A 291 3.36 4.80 12.71
C LYS A 291 3.02 5.63 13.95
N SER A 292 3.92 6.49 14.41
CA SER A 292 3.64 7.45 15.50
C SER A 292 2.72 8.59 15.05
N PHE A 293 2.93 9.16 13.85
CA PHE A 293 2.09 10.22 13.26
C PHE A 293 0.70 9.74 12.85
N ALA A 294 0.60 8.43 12.54
CA ALA A 294 -0.66 7.78 12.25
C ALA A 294 -1.58 7.67 13.49
N GLN A 295 -1.02 7.88 14.69
CA GLN A 295 -1.74 7.94 15.96
C GLN A 295 -1.79 9.39 16.49
N GLU A 296 -2.73 9.66 17.39
CA GLU A 296 -2.81 10.96 18.07
C GLU A 296 -1.61 11.15 19.03
N ASP A 297 -1.07 12.37 19.04
CA ASP A 297 -0.02 12.78 19.97
C ASP A 297 -0.56 12.89 21.40
N GLY A 298 0.23 12.48 22.39
CA GLY A 298 -0.15 12.51 23.81
C GLY A 298 -1.22 11.49 24.23
N LYS A 299 -1.58 10.52 23.38
CA LYS A 299 -2.57 9.49 23.71
C LYS A 299 -1.94 8.18 24.14
N LEU A 300 -2.55 7.53 25.13
CA LEU A 300 -2.19 6.17 25.52
C LEU A 300 -2.42 5.20 24.37
N THR A 301 -1.39 4.41 24.06
CA THR A 301 -1.41 3.34 23.06
C THR A 301 -0.65 2.12 23.58
N LYS A 302 -0.50 1.12 22.72
CA LYS A 302 0.15 -0.15 22.99
C LYS A 302 1.16 -0.48 21.90
N ILE A 303 2.22 -1.20 22.26
CA ILE A 303 3.18 -1.74 21.28
C ILE A 303 2.46 -2.62 20.27
N SER A 304 1.50 -3.43 20.71
CA SER A 304 0.68 -4.26 19.82
C SER A 304 -0.14 -3.48 18.78
N ASN A 305 -0.50 -2.23 19.08
CA ASN A 305 -1.18 -1.35 18.12
C ASN A 305 -0.19 -0.75 17.10
N ILE A 306 0.98 -0.31 17.55
CA ILE A 306 2.01 0.26 16.67
C ILE A 306 2.61 -0.82 15.75
N HIS A 307 3.00 -1.95 16.32
CA HIS A 307 3.60 -3.06 15.58
C HIS A 307 2.56 -4.08 15.09
N TYR A 308 1.32 -3.65 14.90
CA TYR A 308 0.30 -4.50 14.30
C TYR A 308 0.81 -5.11 12.98
N GLY A 309 0.48 -6.39 12.77
CA GLY A 309 0.96 -7.19 11.65
C GLY A 309 2.26 -7.95 11.94
N ALA A 310 3.02 -7.56 12.96
CA ALA A 310 4.14 -8.35 13.47
C ALA A 310 3.63 -9.55 14.28
N ARG A 311 4.49 -10.55 14.47
CA ARG A 311 4.27 -11.59 15.49
C ARG A 311 4.87 -11.09 16.79
N LEU A 312 4.07 -10.97 17.84
CA LEU A 312 4.45 -10.34 19.10
C LEU A 312 4.11 -11.26 20.27
N GLU A 313 4.87 -11.13 21.36
CA GLU A 313 4.61 -11.73 22.66
C GLU A 313 4.82 -10.66 23.74
N GLY A 314 3.83 -10.49 24.62
CA GLY A 314 3.79 -9.36 25.56
C GLY A 314 3.34 -8.05 24.92
N ASP A 315 3.21 -7.02 25.76
CA ASP A 315 2.77 -5.69 25.33
C ASP A 315 3.17 -4.63 26.35
N ILE A 316 3.41 -3.41 25.89
CA ILE A 316 3.72 -2.24 26.74
C ILE A 316 2.73 -1.14 26.41
N ILE A 317 2.08 -0.60 27.44
CA ILE A 317 1.21 0.58 27.35
C ILE A 317 2.07 1.82 27.57
N PHE A 318 1.97 2.79 26.66
CA PHE A 318 2.76 4.02 26.72
C PHE A 318 2.02 5.21 26.11
N VAL A 319 2.47 6.43 26.38
CA VAL A 319 1.96 7.64 25.72
C VAL A 319 2.64 7.81 24.37
N ASN A 320 1.87 7.81 23.27
CA ASN A 320 2.39 8.06 21.93
C ASN A 320 2.83 9.52 21.80
N HIS A 321 4.03 9.72 21.27
CA HIS A 321 4.49 11.03 20.81
C HIS A 321 4.86 10.93 19.33
N HIS A 322 4.67 12.00 18.59
CA HIS A 322 5.17 12.11 17.21
C HIS A 322 6.70 12.15 17.22
N LEU A 323 7.32 11.29 16.40
CA LEU A 323 8.74 10.98 16.49
C LEU A 323 9.54 11.54 15.32
N ASP A 324 10.74 12.04 15.61
CA ASP A 324 11.77 12.37 14.63
C ASP A 324 12.89 11.32 14.58
N VAL A 325 13.46 11.08 13.39
CA VAL A 325 14.62 10.21 13.24
C VAL A 325 15.90 11.00 13.49
N ILE A 326 16.78 10.43 14.32
CA ILE A 326 18.12 10.96 14.59
C ILE A 326 19.15 9.84 14.45
N ALA A 327 20.39 10.21 14.10
CA ALA A 327 21.52 9.28 14.05
C ALA A 327 22.49 9.61 15.19
N SER A 328 22.92 8.59 15.93
CA SER A 328 23.89 8.77 17.01
C SER A 328 25.32 8.84 16.45
N MET A 329 26.11 9.79 16.95
CA MET A 329 27.54 9.90 16.63
C MET A 329 28.34 8.72 17.20
N ASN A 330 27.97 8.26 18.40
CA ASN A 330 28.65 7.20 19.14
C ASN A 330 27.74 6.00 19.34
N GLN A 331 28.32 4.82 19.53
CA GLN A 331 27.56 3.63 19.87
C GLN A 331 26.82 3.82 21.20
N ILE A 332 25.52 3.52 21.21
CA ILE A 332 24.65 3.65 22.38
C ILE A 332 24.24 2.29 22.91
N LYS A 333 24.28 2.13 24.24
CA LYS A 333 23.63 1.01 24.93
C LYS A 333 22.13 1.23 24.89
N THR A 334 21.39 0.26 24.33
CA THR A 334 19.95 0.40 24.07
C THR A 334 19.07 -0.10 25.21
N ASN A 335 19.61 -0.90 26.12
CA ASN A 335 18.86 -1.49 27.22
C ASN A 335 18.56 -0.44 28.32
N THR A 336 17.39 -0.54 28.94
CA THR A 336 17.07 0.29 30.12
C THR A 336 17.95 -0.10 31.30
N SER A 337 18.54 0.90 31.95
CA SER A 337 19.40 0.78 33.13
C SER A 337 19.05 1.86 34.15
N LYS A 338 19.63 1.78 35.36
CA LYS A 338 19.44 2.85 36.36
C LYS A 338 20.01 4.18 35.86
N GLU A 339 21.14 4.15 35.15
CA GLU A 339 21.86 5.32 34.68
C GLU A 339 21.07 6.09 33.61
N ASN A 340 20.41 5.38 32.69
CA ASN A 340 19.64 6.00 31.61
C ASN A 340 18.16 6.18 31.95
N SER A 341 17.70 5.85 33.17
CA SER A 341 16.27 5.89 33.52
C SER A 341 15.70 7.29 33.68
N VAL A 342 16.53 8.27 34.04
CA VAL A 342 16.12 9.68 34.25
C VAL A 342 16.56 10.56 33.10
N ASN A 343 17.84 10.49 32.72
CA ASN A 343 18.39 11.21 31.60
C ASN A 343 19.17 10.24 30.72
N TRP A 344 18.89 10.26 29.42
CA TRP A 344 19.60 9.45 28.45
C TRP A 344 20.07 10.31 27.30
N ILE A 345 21.26 10.89 27.45
CA ILE A 345 21.82 11.84 26.50
C ILE A 345 22.51 11.10 25.35
N VAL A 346 22.05 11.36 24.12
CA VAL A 346 22.62 10.83 22.88
C VAL A 346 23.22 11.99 22.08
N LYS A 347 24.51 11.88 21.73
CA LYS A 347 25.19 12.87 20.90
C LYS A 347 24.85 12.64 19.43
N LEU A 348 24.46 13.72 18.75
CA LEU A 348 24.22 13.74 17.31
C LEU A 348 25.49 14.13 16.54
N ASN A 349 26.24 15.08 17.10
CA ASN A 349 27.53 15.56 16.62
C ASN A 349 28.32 16.19 17.80
N GLU A 350 29.41 16.91 17.52
CA GLU A 350 30.25 17.52 18.57
C GLU A 350 29.53 18.58 19.40
N GLU A 351 28.53 19.27 18.81
CA GLU A 351 27.86 20.43 19.40
C GLU A 351 26.45 20.13 19.90
N ASN A 352 25.81 19.06 19.40
CA ASN A 352 24.40 18.76 19.65
C ASN A 352 24.21 17.40 20.31
N SER A 353 23.32 17.39 21.30
CA SER A 353 22.86 16.18 21.97
C SER A 353 21.39 16.29 22.32
N ILE A 354 20.71 15.15 22.34
CA ILE A 354 19.30 15.05 22.71
C ILE A 354 19.14 14.17 23.93
N ASN A 355 18.08 14.38 24.71
CA ASN A 355 17.68 13.48 25.77
C ASN A 355 16.60 12.52 25.24
N MET A 356 16.91 11.23 25.13
CA MET A 356 15.94 10.23 24.66
C MET A 356 14.71 10.12 25.58
N ARG A 357 14.82 10.53 26.85
CA ARG A 357 13.69 10.60 27.80
C ARG A 357 12.73 11.76 27.54
N GLU A 358 12.91 12.52 26.46
CA GLU A 358 11.89 13.43 25.94
C GLU A 358 10.86 12.70 25.05
N TYR A 359 11.09 11.42 24.74
CA TYR A 359 10.15 10.50 24.07
C TYR A 359 9.78 10.86 22.61
N LYS A 360 10.48 11.82 22.01
CA LYS A 360 10.20 12.37 20.67
C LYS A 360 11.12 11.88 19.56
N HIS A 361 11.99 10.92 19.85
CA HIS A 361 13.05 10.54 18.92
C HIS A 361 13.22 9.02 18.75
N VAL A 362 13.47 8.61 17.51
CA VAL A 362 13.98 7.29 17.14
C VAL A 362 15.46 7.45 16.75
N ALA A 363 16.34 6.81 17.53
CA ALA A 363 17.78 6.87 17.34
C ALA A 363 18.27 5.67 16.53
N ILE A 364 18.88 5.94 15.37
CA ILE A 364 19.70 4.95 14.64
C ILE A 364 21.08 4.92 15.30
N ASN A 365 21.54 3.73 15.68
CA ASN A 365 22.79 3.53 16.38
C ASN A 365 23.99 3.71 15.46
N ALA A 366 25.16 3.99 16.02
CA ALA A 366 26.40 4.08 15.26
C ALA A 366 26.84 2.68 14.77
N LYS A 367 27.59 2.65 13.66
CA LYS A 367 28.03 1.40 13.03
C LYS A 367 28.78 0.49 14.02
N SER A 368 28.60 -0.82 13.85
CA SER A 368 29.23 -1.87 14.66
C SER A 368 28.88 -1.83 16.16
N ALA A 369 27.76 -1.20 16.53
CA ALA A 369 27.28 -1.24 17.91
C ALA A 369 26.99 -2.69 18.34
N GLU A 370 27.34 -3.01 19.59
CA GLU A 370 27.06 -4.33 20.18
C GLU A 370 25.60 -4.48 20.64
N SER A 371 24.83 -3.39 20.60
CA SER A 371 23.44 -3.28 21.05
C SER A 371 22.49 -3.13 19.85
N GLY A 372 21.21 -2.83 20.10
CA GLY A 372 20.21 -2.71 19.03
C GLY A 372 20.56 -1.64 17.99
N ASP A 373 20.16 -1.89 16.75
CA ASP A 373 20.44 -1.03 15.60
C ASP A 373 19.62 0.28 15.66
N THR A 374 18.43 0.23 16.23
CA THR A 374 17.58 1.40 16.42
C THR A 374 16.88 1.33 17.78
N VAL A 375 16.72 2.48 18.43
CA VAL A 375 16.05 2.55 19.74
C VAL A 375 15.25 3.83 19.94
N LEU A 376 14.16 3.73 20.68
CA LEU A 376 13.46 4.87 21.24
C LEU A 376 13.06 4.62 22.69
N SER A 377 12.82 5.71 23.42
CA SER A 377 12.26 5.67 24.77
C SER A 377 10.75 5.69 24.71
N LEU A 378 10.10 4.78 25.43
CA LEU A 378 8.64 4.78 25.60
C LEU A 378 8.27 5.63 26.82
N ASP A 379 7.31 6.55 26.65
CA ASP A 379 6.78 7.37 27.75
C ASP A 379 5.92 6.50 28.68
N THR A 380 6.59 5.93 29.68
CA THR A 380 6.11 4.89 30.59
C THR A 380 6.70 5.07 31.98
N SER A 381 5.98 4.58 33.00
CA SER A 381 6.48 4.50 34.37
C SER A 381 6.23 3.09 34.92
N PRO A 382 7.27 2.28 35.20
CA PRO A 382 8.70 2.60 35.09
C PRO A 382 9.19 2.76 33.63
N PRO A 383 10.34 3.44 33.39
CA PRO A 383 10.87 3.63 32.04
C PRO A 383 11.16 2.32 31.31
N ALA A 384 10.87 2.32 30.01
CA ALA A 384 11.13 1.22 29.08
C ALA A 384 11.54 1.78 27.71
N ASN A 385 12.27 0.97 26.93
CA ASN A 385 12.67 1.28 25.57
C ASN A 385 12.00 0.33 24.57
N GLU A 386 11.79 0.80 23.34
CA GLU A 386 11.53 -0.06 22.18
C GLU A 386 12.84 -0.16 21.39
N ILE A 387 13.37 -1.38 21.26
CA ILE A 387 14.62 -1.67 20.55
C ILE A 387 14.30 -2.47 19.30
N GLN A 388 14.84 -2.00 18.18
CA GLN A 388 14.71 -2.66 16.88
C GLN A 388 16.08 -3.20 16.47
N GLN A 389 16.09 -4.48 16.12
CA GLN A 389 17.24 -5.14 15.49
C GLN A 389 16.83 -5.53 14.08
N TYR A 390 17.70 -5.31 13.12
CA TYR A 390 17.53 -5.77 11.75
C TYR A 390 18.46 -6.94 11.51
N LYS A 391 18.08 -7.91 10.66
CA LYS A 391 18.99 -8.96 10.18
C LYS A 391 18.62 -9.41 8.76
N LEU A 392 19.58 -9.30 7.86
CA LEU A 392 19.47 -9.78 6.47
C LEU A 392 19.74 -11.29 6.43
N PHE A 393 18.80 -12.07 5.89
CA PHE A 393 18.94 -13.51 5.69
C PHE A 393 18.62 -13.87 4.25
N THR A 394 19.64 -14.22 3.46
CA THR A 394 19.47 -14.64 2.06
C THR A 394 19.20 -16.14 1.92
N ASN A 395 19.88 -16.99 2.71
CA ASN A 395 19.79 -18.46 2.57
C ASN A 395 19.75 -19.28 3.87
N SER A 396 19.97 -18.67 5.03
CA SER A 396 19.87 -19.36 6.34
C SER A 396 18.55 -19.04 7.02
N THR A 397 18.13 -19.86 7.99
CA THR A 397 16.92 -19.62 8.80
C THR A 397 17.31 -18.92 10.10
N VAL A 398 16.56 -17.89 10.51
CA VAL A 398 16.67 -17.33 11.87
C VAL A 398 16.45 -18.46 12.89
N GLN A 399 17.50 -18.83 13.61
CA GLN A 399 17.43 -19.82 14.68
C GLN A 399 17.08 -19.17 16.01
N GLN A 400 16.43 -19.93 16.90
CA GLN A 400 16.11 -19.47 18.26
C GLN A 400 17.32 -18.87 18.99
N LYS A 401 18.47 -19.56 18.90
CA LYS A 401 19.72 -19.10 19.52
C LYS A 401 20.13 -17.70 19.05
N ASN A 402 20.00 -17.41 17.76
CA ASN A 402 20.36 -16.11 17.21
C ASN A 402 19.42 -15.02 17.74
N PHE A 403 18.12 -15.30 17.78
CA PHE A 403 17.13 -14.37 18.33
C PHE A 403 17.41 -14.06 19.81
N ASP A 404 17.64 -15.09 20.62
CA ASP A 404 17.90 -14.94 22.05
C ASP A 404 19.21 -14.19 22.33
N GLU A 405 20.24 -14.41 21.51
CA GLU A 405 21.51 -13.68 21.59
C GLU A 405 21.34 -12.19 21.28
N GLU A 406 20.63 -11.83 20.21
CA GLU A 406 20.36 -10.42 19.87
C GLU A 406 19.49 -9.74 20.93
N LEU A 407 18.43 -10.42 21.39
CA LEU A 407 17.58 -9.94 22.49
C LEU A 407 18.40 -9.63 23.74
N LYS A 408 19.25 -10.57 24.18
CA LYS A 408 20.05 -10.44 25.40
C LYS A 408 21.10 -9.33 25.32
N LYS A 409 21.64 -9.07 24.14
CA LYS A 409 22.61 -7.99 23.91
C LYS A 409 21.94 -6.61 23.96
N ALA A 410 20.71 -6.51 23.45
CA ALA A 410 20.08 -5.25 23.13
C ALA A 410 19.06 -4.75 24.17
N ALA A 411 18.38 -5.65 24.87
CA ALA A 411 17.21 -5.31 25.69
C ALA A 411 17.32 -5.81 27.15
N SER A 412 16.72 -5.07 28.07
CA SER A 412 16.44 -5.51 29.44
C SER A 412 15.05 -6.18 29.53
N ASP A 413 14.71 -6.72 30.70
CA ASP A 413 13.41 -7.32 31.00
C ASP A 413 12.23 -6.33 30.95
N LYS A 414 12.51 -5.03 31.00
CA LYS A 414 11.51 -3.95 30.92
C LYS A 414 11.24 -3.48 29.51
N ASP A 415 12.17 -3.76 28.60
CA ASP A 415 12.14 -3.21 27.25
C ASP A 415 11.31 -4.08 26.31
N PHE A 416 10.89 -3.49 25.19
CA PHE A 416 10.31 -4.22 24.08
C PHE A 416 11.36 -4.40 22.98
N PHE A 417 11.62 -5.65 22.58
CA PHE A 417 12.57 -5.96 21.50
C PHE A 417 11.84 -6.46 20.26
N ILE A 418 12.17 -5.93 19.09
CA ILE A 418 11.61 -6.43 17.82
C ILE A 418 12.72 -6.70 16.81
N LEU A 419 12.70 -7.92 16.25
CA LEU A 419 13.60 -8.33 15.18
C LEU A 419 12.91 -8.16 13.83
N PHE A 420 13.51 -7.40 12.93
CA PHE A 420 13.14 -7.30 11.54
C PHE A 420 14.09 -8.15 10.71
N THR A 421 13.54 -8.99 9.83
CA THR A 421 14.35 -9.86 9.01
C THR A 421 13.78 -10.06 7.61
N THR A 422 14.68 -10.31 6.67
CA THR A 422 14.37 -10.57 5.26
C THR A 422 14.16 -12.05 4.94
N GLN A 423 14.17 -12.91 5.97
CA GLN A 423 13.88 -14.33 5.88
C GLN A 423 12.61 -14.60 5.06
N GLU A 424 12.73 -15.39 3.99
CA GLU A 424 11.58 -15.67 3.12
C GLU A 424 10.49 -16.51 3.78
N LYS A 425 10.91 -17.49 4.59
CA LYS A 425 10.02 -18.39 5.30
C LYS A 425 9.72 -17.83 6.68
N GLU A 426 8.52 -18.10 7.17
CA GLU A 426 8.15 -17.76 8.54
C GLU A 426 9.18 -18.33 9.54
N CYS A 427 9.70 -17.47 10.41
CA CYS A 427 10.66 -17.89 11.42
C CYS A 427 9.96 -18.72 12.50
N LYS A 428 10.35 -19.98 12.67
CA LYS A 428 9.77 -20.86 13.70
C LYS A 428 10.50 -20.70 15.03
N ILE A 429 10.37 -19.51 15.62
CA ILE A 429 10.94 -19.17 16.93
C ILE A 429 9.84 -18.99 17.97
N LYS A 430 10.18 -19.29 19.22
CA LYS A 430 9.35 -18.94 20.38
C LYS A 430 9.77 -17.54 20.85
N LEU A 431 8.84 -16.61 20.80
CA LEU A 431 9.05 -15.26 21.30
C LEU A 431 9.11 -15.26 22.83
N SER A 432 10.02 -14.47 23.37
CA SER A 432 10.07 -14.18 24.82
C SER A 432 9.10 -13.06 25.15
N ASN A 433 8.77 -12.87 26.43
CA ASN A 433 7.90 -11.76 26.84
C ASN A 433 8.49 -10.41 26.41
N ASN A 434 7.63 -9.49 25.97
CA ASN A 434 7.98 -8.19 25.41
C ASN A 434 8.92 -8.29 24.20
N SER A 435 8.64 -9.24 23.30
CA SER A 435 9.41 -9.36 22.07
C SER A 435 8.56 -9.60 20.83
N GLY A 436 9.12 -9.30 19.67
CA GLY A 436 8.43 -9.43 18.39
C GLY A 436 9.35 -9.78 17.23
N ILE A 437 8.75 -10.22 16.15
CA ILE A 437 9.43 -10.47 14.88
C ILE A 437 8.59 -10.06 13.68
N VAL A 438 9.25 -9.43 12.71
CA VAL A 438 8.74 -9.09 11.39
C VAL A 438 9.62 -9.81 10.37
N ASP A 439 9.05 -10.82 9.73
CA ASP A 439 9.69 -11.61 8.68
C ASP A 439 8.82 -11.61 7.42
N ARG A 440 9.33 -12.09 6.28
CA ARG A 440 8.64 -11.90 5.00
C ARG A 440 7.22 -12.48 4.98
N SER A 441 6.90 -13.45 5.83
CA SER A 441 5.55 -14.02 5.90
C SER A 441 4.50 -13.03 6.41
N ASN A 442 4.91 -11.98 7.14
CA ASN A 442 3.99 -11.00 7.73
C ASN A 442 4.23 -9.56 7.25
N TRP A 443 5.14 -9.32 6.31
CA TRP A 443 5.43 -7.98 5.78
C TRP A 443 4.25 -7.26 5.16
N LEU A 444 3.40 -7.97 4.40
CA LEU A 444 2.19 -7.35 3.85
C LEU A 444 1.27 -6.83 4.96
N LYS A 445 1.15 -7.58 6.07
CA LYS A 445 0.35 -7.16 7.23
C LYS A 445 1.01 -6.03 8.00
N TYR A 446 2.33 -6.03 8.11
CA TYR A 446 3.08 -5.07 8.92
C TYR A 446 3.35 -3.73 8.20
N PHE A 447 3.81 -3.79 6.95
CA PHE A 447 4.19 -2.63 6.13
C PHE A 447 3.05 -2.15 5.22
N GLY A 448 2.01 -2.98 5.00
CA GLY A 448 0.89 -2.66 4.13
C GLY A 448 1.36 -2.25 2.72
N PRO A 449 0.99 -1.04 2.25
CA PRO A 449 1.39 -0.55 0.92
C PRO A 449 2.89 -0.37 0.73
N PHE A 450 3.68 -0.34 1.80
CA PHE A 450 5.14 -0.23 1.71
C PHE A 450 5.85 -1.59 1.65
N SER A 451 5.12 -2.71 1.68
CA SER A 451 5.70 -4.06 1.69
C SER A 451 6.56 -4.36 0.45
N GLY A 452 6.15 -3.91 -0.74
CA GLY A 452 6.94 -4.04 -1.97
C GLY A 452 8.22 -3.21 -1.97
N ARG A 453 8.24 -2.12 -1.20
CA ARG A 453 9.41 -1.23 -1.04
C ARG A 453 10.36 -1.78 0.00
N ALA A 454 9.85 -2.28 1.13
CA ALA A 454 10.63 -3.05 2.09
C ALA A 454 11.36 -4.24 1.43
N PHE A 455 10.74 -4.85 0.40
CA PHE A 455 11.32 -5.91 -0.42
C PHE A 455 12.50 -5.46 -1.28
N ALA A 456 12.43 -4.28 -1.88
CA ALA A 456 13.56 -3.71 -2.62
C ALA A 456 14.79 -3.49 -1.72
N TYR A 457 14.58 -3.05 -0.48
CA TYR A 457 15.66 -2.82 0.49
C TYR A 457 16.22 -4.10 1.12
N GLY A 458 15.49 -5.22 1.06
CA GLY A 458 15.81 -6.42 1.85
C GLY A 458 16.28 -7.67 1.08
N VAL A 459 16.26 -7.68 -0.26
CA VAL A 459 16.42 -8.94 -1.03
C VAL A 459 17.52 -8.92 -2.09
N GLU A 460 18.27 -7.84 -2.30
CA GLU A 460 19.46 -8.00 -3.15
C GLU A 460 20.58 -8.76 -2.42
N ASP A 461 20.79 -9.98 -2.93
CA ASP A 461 22.07 -10.67 -2.90
C ASP A 461 23.19 -9.70 -3.30
N THR A 462 24.34 -9.86 -2.65
CA THR A 462 25.63 -9.30 -3.08
C THR A 462 25.77 -9.27 -4.60
N LEU A 463 26.23 -8.14 -5.15
CA LEU A 463 26.60 -7.97 -6.57
C LEU A 463 27.06 -9.27 -7.22
N ASN A 464 26.30 -9.75 -8.21
CA ASN A 464 26.71 -10.91 -8.98
C ASN A 464 27.70 -10.46 -10.07
N ILE A 465 29.00 -10.63 -9.83
CA ILE A 465 30.07 -10.22 -10.75
C ILE A 465 29.89 -10.74 -12.19
N ASN A 466 29.20 -11.87 -12.36
CA ASN A 466 28.98 -12.49 -13.66
C ASN A 466 27.78 -11.92 -14.42
N LYS A 467 26.90 -11.16 -13.76
CA LYS A 467 25.67 -10.60 -14.34
C LYS A 467 25.60 -9.07 -14.26
N SER A 468 26.33 -8.46 -13.33
CA SER A 468 26.39 -7.01 -13.15
C SER A 468 27.11 -6.35 -14.32
N SER A 469 26.58 -5.21 -14.80
CA SER A 469 27.25 -4.46 -15.86
C SER A 469 28.60 -3.88 -15.39
N PHE A 470 29.51 -3.59 -16.32
CA PHE A 470 30.83 -3.02 -16.02
C PHE A 470 30.74 -1.76 -15.14
N THR A 471 29.79 -0.86 -15.43
CA THR A 471 29.50 0.33 -14.63
C THR A 471 29.02 -0.02 -13.21
N THR A 472 28.29 -1.12 -13.05
CA THR A 472 27.80 -1.59 -11.74
C THR A 472 28.93 -2.15 -10.89
N LEU A 473 29.98 -2.73 -11.50
CA LEU A 473 31.15 -3.26 -10.79
C LEU A 473 32.11 -2.18 -10.30
N GLN A 474 32.17 -1.02 -10.97
CA GLN A 474 33.02 0.12 -10.58
C GLN A 474 32.54 0.84 -9.29
N LEU A 475 31.38 0.46 -8.77
CA LEU A 475 30.76 1.05 -7.59
C LEU A 475 31.15 0.31 -6.29
N VAL A 476 31.85 -0.83 -6.40
CA VAL A 476 32.44 -1.55 -5.28
C VAL A 476 33.77 -0.89 -4.91
N ASN A 477 33.91 -0.47 -3.66
CA ASN A 477 35.11 0.17 -3.17
C ASN A 477 36.33 -0.76 -3.37
N GLY A 478 37.30 -0.33 -4.19
CA GLY A 478 38.46 -1.15 -4.60
C GLY A 478 38.34 -1.86 -5.97
N VAL A 479 37.26 -1.68 -6.71
CA VAL A 479 37.07 -2.22 -8.07
C VAL A 479 36.91 -1.07 -9.07
N GLY A 480 37.80 -0.98 -10.06
CA GLY A 480 37.83 0.10 -11.06
C GLY A 480 39.16 0.88 -11.05
N PRO A 481 39.46 1.67 -12.10
CA PRO A 481 40.69 2.45 -12.14
C PRO A 481 40.66 3.56 -11.09
N THR A 482 41.73 3.68 -10.30
CA THR A 482 41.93 4.77 -9.33
C THR A 482 41.89 6.10 -10.06
N ILE A 483 40.81 6.85 -9.94
CA ILE A 483 40.68 8.17 -10.56
C ILE A 483 41.54 9.13 -9.74
N PHE A 484 42.68 9.53 -10.29
CA PHE A 484 43.45 10.67 -9.79
C PHE A 484 42.65 11.95 -10.02
N GLU A 485 42.57 12.78 -8.98
CA GLU A 485 41.84 14.05 -8.93
C GLU A 485 42.21 15.02 -10.07
N CYS A 486 41.19 15.72 -10.59
CA CYS A 486 41.32 17.02 -11.25
C CYS A 486 40.37 18.00 -10.57
#